data_AF-A0A2G5WUB1-F1
#
_entry.id   AF-A0A2G5WUB1-F1
#
_cell.length_a   1.000
_cell.length_b   1.000
_cell.length_c   1.000
_cell.angle_alpha   90.00
_cell.angle_beta   90.00
_cell.angle_gamma   90.00
#
_symmetry.space_group_name_H-M   'P 1'
#
loop_
_entity.id
_entity.type
_entity.pdbx_description
1 polymer ?
#
loop_
_entity_poly.entity_id
_entity_poly.type
_entity_poly.pdbx_seq_one_letter_code
_entity_poly.pdbx_strand_id
1 'polypeptide(L)' 'MDNKKHPKNLIIVRLVATTFILLSLILPYFGLMEHSTTPIVILVILFVFYIMENKYGEKTASE' A
#
# COMPACT_ATOMS: atom_id res chain seq x y z
N MET A 1 14.78 -15.55 24.08
CA MET A 1 14.59 -14.20 23.52
C MET A 1 13.92 -14.38 22.18
N ASP A 2 12.58 -14.32 22.21
CA ASP A 2 11.72 -14.67 21.09
C ASP A 2 11.76 -13.51 20.08
N ASN A 3 12.66 -13.62 19.09
CA ASN A 3 12.70 -12.69 17.98
C ASN A 3 11.48 -12.97 17.10
N LYS A 4 10.30 -12.50 17.54
CA LYS A 4 9.12 -12.35 16.70
C LYS A 4 9.51 -11.46 15.52
N LYS A 5 10.00 -12.10 14.46
CA LYS A 5 10.12 -11.55 13.12
C LYS A 5 8.69 -11.18 12.70
N HIS A 6 8.22 -10.01 13.13
CA HIS A 6 7.25 -9.28 12.33
C HIS A 6 7.84 -9.27 10.92
N PRO A 7 7.13 -9.82 9.92
CA PRO A 7 7.69 -9.94 8.59
C PRO A 7 8.04 -8.52 8.15
N LYS A 8 9.34 -8.20 8.03
CA LYS A 8 9.83 -6.88 7.60
C LYS A 8 9.11 -6.40 6.34
N ASN A 9 8.65 -7.34 5.51
CA ASN A 9 7.80 -7.10 4.36
C ASN A 9 6.51 -6.33 4.67
N LEU A 10 5.79 -6.63 5.75
CA LEU A 10 4.49 -5.99 6.02
C LEU A 10 4.66 -4.51 6.40
N ILE A 11 5.73 -4.19 7.14
CA ILE A 11 6.12 -2.80 7.44
C ILE A 11 6.51 -2.06 6.15
N ILE A 12 7.29 -2.69 5.27
CA ILE A 12 7.70 -2.10 3.98
C ILE A 12 6.49 -1.87 3.09
N VAL A 13 5.59 -2.85 2.97
CA VAL A 13 4.34 -2.75 2.19
C VAL A 13 3.51 -1.57 2.69
N ARG A 14 3.34 -1.42 4.01
CA ARG A 14 2.63 -0.30 4.60
C ARG A 14 3.30 1.06 4.33
N LEU A 15 4.63 1.10 4.37
CA LEU A 15 5.41 2.31 4.07
C LEU A 15 5.18 2.75 2.62
N VAL A 16 5.33 1.80 1.67
CA VAL A 16 5.16 2.07 0.24
C VAL A 16 3.72 2.51 -0.06
N ALA A 17 2.71 1.88 0.53
CA ALA A 17 1.31 2.29 0.39
C ALA A 17 1.09 3.75 0.84
N THR A 18 1.65 4.11 1.99
CA THR A 18 1.54 5.47 2.54
C THR A 18 2.21 6.49 1.60
N THR A 19 3.38 6.16 1.04
CA THR A 19 4.04 7.01 0.04
C THR A 19 3.22 7.18 -1.22
N PHE A 20 2.59 6.12 -1.74
CA PHE A 20 1.74 6.20 -2.93
C PHE A 20 0.46 7.03 -2.71
N ILE A 21 -0.15 6.94 -1.52
CA ILE A 21 -1.31 7.77 -1.17
C ILE A 21 -0.92 9.24 -1.11
N LEU A 22 0.20 9.56 -0.45
CA LEU A 22 0.74 10.92 -0.39
C LEU A 22 1.05 11.46 -1.79
N LEU A 23 1.70 10.66 -2.64
CA LEU A 23 1.99 11.03 -4.01
C LEU A 23 0.69 11.31 -4.78
N SER A 24 -0.30 10.43 -4.67
CA SER A 24 -1.61 10.59 -5.33
C SER A 24 -2.37 11.83 -4.88
N LEU A 25 -2.20 12.26 -3.63
CA LEU A 25 -2.76 13.51 -3.13
C LEU A 25 -2.07 14.74 -3.70
N ILE A 26 -0.79 14.63 -4.05
CA ILE A 26 0.05 15.73 -4.57
C ILE A 26 -0.12 15.90 -6.09
N LEU A 27 -0.31 14.81 -6.85
CA LEU A 27 -0.50 14.85 -8.32
C LEU A 27 -1.56 15.87 -8.81
N PRO A 28 -2.75 15.98 -8.19
CA PRO A 28 -3.77 16.94 -8.58
C PRO A 28 -3.31 18.39 -8.43
N TYR A 29 -2.50 18.69 -7.40
CA TYR A 29 -1.97 20.04 -7.18
C TYR A 29 -0.99 20.47 -8.27
N PHE A 30 -0.34 19.52 -8.94
CA PHE A 30 0.51 19.76 -10.11
C PHE A 30 -0.28 19.86 -11.42
N GLY A 31 -1.62 19.74 -11.38
CA GLY A 31 -2.46 19.73 -12.58
C GLY A 31 -2.29 18.48 -13.45
N LEU A 32 -1.64 17.43 -12.94
CA LEU A 32 -1.41 16.17 -13.66
C LEU A 32 -2.65 15.25 -13.63
N MET A 33 -3.61 15.53 -12.74
CA MET A 33 -4.83 14.76 -12.57
C MET A 33 -5.97 15.66 -12.09
N GLU A 34 -7.21 15.34 -12.49
CA GLU A 34 -8.38 16.00 -11.91
C GLU A 34 -8.58 15.58 -10.45
N HIS A 35 -8.94 16.52 -9.58
CA HIS A 35 -9.23 16.23 -8.16
C HIS A 35 -10.33 15.18 -7.96
N SER A 36 -11.25 15.04 -8.93
CA SER A 36 -12.32 14.03 -8.97
C SER A 36 -11.79 12.60 -9.06
N THR A 37 -10.61 12.40 -9.66
CA THR A 37 -10.01 11.09 -9.91
C THR A 37 -9.18 10.58 -8.73
N THR A 38 -8.69 11.48 -7.88
CA THR A 38 -7.92 11.17 -6.66
C THR A 38 -8.53 10.08 -5.77
N PRO A 39 -9.83 10.13 -5.39
CA PRO A 39 -10.42 9.09 -4.56
C PRO A 39 -10.44 7.71 -5.25
N ILE A 40 -10.64 7.66 -6.57
CA ILE A 40 -10.62 6.41 -7.34
C ILE A 40 -9.21 5.81 -7.34
N VAL A 41 -8.20 6.63 -7.56
CA VAL A 41 -6.79 6.21 -7.55
C VAL A 41 -6.38 5.68 -6.18
N ILE A 42 -6.79 6.35 -5.08
CA ILE A 42 -6.53 5.88 -3.71
C ILE A 42 -7.18 4.52 -3.48
N LEU A 43 -8.43 4.31 -3.93
CA LEU A 43 -9.10 3.01 -3.81
C LEU A 43 -8.38 1.91 -4.58
N VAL A 44 -7.90 2.18 -5.79
CA VAL A 44 -7.11 1.23 -6.59
C VAL A 44 -5.81 0.87 -5.88
N ILE A 45 -5.08 1.85 -5.33
CA ILE A 45 -3.84 1.62 -4.57
C ILE A 45 -4.14 0.72 -3.37
N LEU A 46 -5.15 1.05 -2.57
CA LEU A 46 -5.55 0.24 -1.41
C LEU A 46 -5.93 -1.19 -1.82
N PHE A 47 -6.65 -1.35 -2.93
CA PHE A 47 -7.05 -2.68 -3.43
C PHE A 47 -5.84 -3.53 -3.86
N VAL A 48 -4.89 -2.95 -4.59
CA VAL A 48 -3.66 -3.64 -4.99
C VAL A 48 -2.84 -4.03 -3.76
N PHE A 49 -2.70 -3.12 -2.80
CA PHE A 49 -2.00 -3.39 -1.55
C PHE A 49 -2.69 -4.47 -0.71
N TYR A 50 -4.01 -4.50 -0.69
CA TYR A 50 -4.79 -5.54 -0.02
C TYR A 50 -4.57 -6.92 -0.65
N ILE A 51 -4.61 -7.02 -1.99
CA ILE A 51 -4.32 -8.28 -2.69
C ILE A 51 -2.87 -8.73 -2.43
N MET A 52 -1.92 -7.80 -2.47
CA MET A 52 -0.53 -8.11 -2.16
C MET A 52 -0.39 -8.60 -0.72
N GLU A 53 -0.94 -7.90 0.26
CA GLU A 53 -0.90 -8.29 1.67
C GLU A 53 -1.52 -9.67 1.90
N ASN A 54 -2.68 -9.94 1.30
CA ASN A 54 -3.34 -11.25 1.36
C ASN A 54 -2.44 -12.36 0.77
N LYS A 55 -1.84 -12.12 -0.41
CA LYS A 55 -0.94 -13.07 -1.07
C LYS A 55 0.38 -13.30 -0.32
N TYR A 56 0.91 -12.28 0.36
CA TYR A 56 2.12 -12.40 1.18
C TYR A 56 1.83 -13.04 2.54
N GLY A 57 0.66 -12.79 3.13
CA GLY A 57 0.23 -13.40 4.39
C GLY A 57 -0.01 -14.91 4.25
N GLU A 58 -0.60 -15.35 3.13
CA GLU A 58 -0.84 -16.76 2.84
C GLU A 58 0.47 -17.57 2.74
N LYS A 59 1.55 -16.98 2.22
CA LYS A 59 2.87 -17.63 2.15
C LYS A 59 3.54 -17.82 3.51
N THR A 60 3.17 -17.04 4.53
CA THR A 60 3.73 -17.17 5.88
C THR A 60 2.97 -18.15 6.79
N ALA A 61 1.79 -18.60 6.38
CA ALA A 61 0.99 -19.58 7.13
C ALA A 61 1.29 -21.04 6.76
N SER A 62 2.15 -21.27 5.75
CA SER A 62 2.46 -22.60 5.21
C SER A 62 3.87 -23.12 5.52
N GLU A 63 4.62 -22.45 6.41
CA GLU A 63 5.87 -22.98 7.00
C GLU A 63 5.61 -23.61 8.36
#